data_AF-A0A139P7W9-F1
#
_entry.id   AF-A0A139P7W9-F1
#
_cell.length_a   1.000
_cell.length_b   1.000
_cell.length_c   1.000
_cell.angle_alpha   90.00
_cell.angle_beta   90.00
_cell.angle_gamma   90.00
#
_symmetry.space_group_name_H-M   'P 1'
#
loop_
_entity.id
_entity.type
_entity.pdbx_description
1 polymer ?
#
loop_
_entity_poly.entity_id
_entity_poly.type
_entity_poly.pdbx_seq_one_letter_code
_entity_poly.pdbx_strand_id
1 'polypeptide(L)'
;MKKGRDFFRKLRDIGIAAVIVSDPALIAIAAAEAPGLEIHLSTQASATNYETLEFWKNLGLTRVVLAREVSMAELAEIRRRTNVEIEAFVHGAMCISYSGRCTLSNHMSMRDANRGGCSQSCRWKYDLYDMPFGQERRSLQGEIPEEFSMSAVDMSMIDHIPDMIENGVDSLKIEGRMKSIHYVSTVTNCYKAAVDAYLESPEKFEAIKQDLVDEMWKVAQRELATGFYYHTPTENEQLFGARRKIPEYKFVAEVVAYDAATQTATIRQRNVINEGDQVEFYGPGFRHFETFITDLRDADGQKIDRAPKPMELLTITVPQPVQPGDMVRARKEGLFNLYKEDGSSVTVRA
;
A
#
# COMPACT_ATOMS: atom_id res chain seq x y z
N MET A 1 -12.76 -24.47 -18.49
CA MET A 1 -14.09 -23.91 -18.85
C MET A 1 -15.19 -24.24 -17.84
N LYS A 2 -15.59 -25.52 -17.61
CA LYS A 2 -16.67 -25.86 -16.65
C LYS A 2 -16.48 -25.26 -15.25
N LYS A 3 -15.28 -25.40 -14.68
CA LYS A 3 -14.91 -24.80 -13.38
C LYS A 3 -15.11 -23.27 -13.32
N GLY A 4 -14.88 -22.55 -14.42
CA GLY A 4 -15.05 -21.09 -14.46
C GLY A 4 -16.52 -20.67 -14.44
N ARG A 5 -17.38 -21.42 -15.15
CA ARG A 5 -18.83 -21.19 -15.15
C ARG A 5 -19.43 -21.36 -13.75
N ASP A 6 -19.13 -22.50 -13.11
CA ASP A 6 -19.62 -22.80 -11.76
C ASP A 6 -19.08 -21.80 -10.73
N PHE A 7 -17.85 -21.31 -10.91
CA PHE A 7 -17.26 -20.28 -10.05
C PHE A 7 -18.04 -18.97 -10.08
N PHE A 8 -18.31 -18.40 -11.27
CA PHE A 8 -19.03 -17.13 -11.36
C PHE A 8 -20.49 -17.22 -10.89
N ARG A 9 -21.18 -18.33 -11.18
CA ARG A 9 -22.52 -18.60 -10.62
C ARG A 9 -22.49 -18.56 -9.09
N LYS A 10 -21.52 -19.25 -8.48
CA LYS A 10 -21.34 -19.23 -7.02
C LYS A 10 -21.10 -17.82 -6.49
N LEU A 11 -20.26 -17.01 -7.14
CA LEU A 11 -19.99 -15.63 -6.69
C LEU A 11 -21.25 -14.77 -6.73
N ARG A 12 -22.06 -14.88 -7.78
CA ARG A 12 -23.38 -14.23 -7.85
C ARG A 12 -24.29 -14.71 -6.72
N ASP A 13 -24.40 -16.02 -6.53
CA ASP A 13 -25.37 -16.62 -5.59
C ASP A 13 -25.05 -16.29 -4.12
N ILE A 14 -23.78 -16.06 -3.77
CA ILE A 14 -23.39 -15.58 -2.43
C ILE A 14 -23.53 -14.05 -2.26
N GLY A 15 -23.94 -13.33 -3.30
CA GLY A 15 -24.17 -11.89 -3.25
C GLY A 15 -22.91 -11.02 -3.42
N ILE A 16 -21.87 -11.51 -4.11
CA ILE A 16 -20.76 -10.63 -4.52
C ILE A 16 -21.30 -9.59 -5.50
N ALA A 17 -20.99 -8.30 -5.27
CA ALA A 17 -21.44 -7.20 -6.11
C ALA A 17 -20.69 -7.12 -7.46
N ALA A 18 -19.37 -7.33 -7.42
CA ALA A 18 -18.51 -7.19 -8.60
C ALA A 18 -17.30 -8.13 -8.59
N VAL A 19 -16.78 -8.42 -9.79
CA VAL A 19 -15.49 -9.11 -10.00
C VAL A 19 -14.56 -8.27 -10.86
N ILE A 20 -13.26 -8.27 -10.52
CA ILE A 20 -12.22 -7.62 -11.31
C ILE A 20 -11.51 -8.67 -12.18
N VAL A 21 -11.62 -8.56 -13.51
CA VAL A 21 -11.17 -9.60 -14.47
C VAL A 21 -10.39 -8.97 -15.64
N SER A 22 -9.36 -9.66 -16.16
CA SER A 22 -8.58 -9.22 -17.34
C SER A 22 -8.73 -10.12 -18.56
N ASP A 23 -8.97 -11.42 -18.36
CA ASP A 23 -9.03 -12.39 -19.46
C ASP A 23 -10.38 -12.27 -20.22
N PRO A 24 -10.35 -12.01 -21.54
CA PRO A 24 -11.58 -11.82 -22.33
C PRO A 24 -12.52 -13.03 -22.30
N ALA A 25 -11.99 -14.26 -22.25
CA ALA A 25 -12.82 -15.46 -22.19
C ALA A 25 -13.50 -15.59 -20.82
N LEU A 26 -12.80 -15.25 -19.73
CA LEU A 26 -13.40 -15.22 -18.40
C LEU A 26 -14.46 -14.11 -18.26
N ILE A 27 -14.23 -12.94 -18.88
CA ILE A 27 -15.22 -11.86 -18.95
C ILE A 27 -16.49 -12.35 -19.64
N ALA A 28 -16.35 -12.97 -20.83
CA ALA A 28 -17.49 -13.51 -21.57
C ALA A 28 -18.24 -14.61 -20.78
N ILE A 29 -17.51 -15.47 -20.06
CA ILE A 29 -18.11 -16.49 -19.20
C ILE A 29 -18.86 -15.83 -18.03
N ALA A 30 -18.27 -14.85 -17.36
CA ALA A 30 -18.91 -14.16 -16.23
C ALA A 30 -20.22 -13.50 -16.67
N ALA A 31 -20.19 -12.77 -17.79
CA ALA A 31 -21.37 -12.11 -18.34
C ALA A 31 -22.50 -13.10 -18.70
N ALA A 32 -22.15 -14.26 -19.26
CA ALA A 32 -23.13 -15.27 -19.65
C ALA A 32 -23.69 -16.06 -18.46
N GLU A 33 -22.86 -16.37 -17.46
CA GLU A 33 -23.20 -17.33 -16.40
C GLU A 33 -23.67 -16.68 -15.09
N ALA A 34 -23.29 -15.43 -14.88
CA ALA A 34 -23.60 -14.65 -13.69
C ALA A 34 -24.23 -13.30 -14.05
N PRO A 35 -25.38 -13.28 -14.76
CA PRO A 35 -26.08 -12.02 -15.02
C PRO A 35 -26.38 -11.28 -13.71
N GLY A 36 -26.14 -9.97 -13.70
CA GLY A 36 -26.27 -9.11 -12.52
C GLY A 36 -25.01 -9.00 -11.65
N LEU A 37 -24.00 -9.84 -11.85
CA LEU A 37 -22.68 -9.65 -11.25
C LEU A 37 -21.89 -8.63 -12.08
N GLU A 38 -21.53 -7.49 -11.50
CA GLU A 38 -20.74 -6.49 -12.23
C GLU A 38 -19.35 -7.01 -12.57
N ILE A 39 -18.85 -6.60 -13.74
CA ILE A 39 -17.52 -6.97 -14.21
C ILE A 39 -16.73 -5.69 -14.39
N HIS A 40 -15.65 -5.58 -13.62
CA HIS A 40 -14.70 -4.47 -13.67
C HIS A 40 -13.44 -4.94 -14.40
N LEU A 41 -12.87 -4.11 -15.26
CA LEU A 41 -11.64 -4.45 -15.97
C LEU A 41 -10.45 -4.33 -15.01
N SER A 42 -9.67 -5.40 -14.90
CA SER A 42 -8.42 -5.38 -14.14
C SER A 42 -7.36 -4.50 -14.81
N THR A 43 -6.56 -3.78 -14.02
CA THR A 43 -5.35 -3.05 -14.47
C THR A 43 -4.38 -3.94 -15.27
N GLN A 44 -4.49 -5.27 -15.13
CA GLN A 44 -3.72 -6.22 -15.92
C GLN A 44 -4.02 -6.19 -17.43
N ALA A 45 -5.12 -5.56 -17.84
CA ALA A 45 -5.44 -5.31 -19.24
C ALA A 45 -4.68 -4.12 -19.84
N SER A 46 -3.91 -3.37 -19.03
CA SER A 46 -3.13 -2.20 -19.48
C SER A 46 -3.99 -1.12 -20.16
N ALA A 47 -5.16 -0.80 -19.60
CA ALA A 47 -6.06 0.21 -20.16
C ALA A 47 -5.53 1.64 -19.93
N THR A 48 -5.25 2.36 -21.01
CA THR A 48 -4.59 3.69 -20.98
C THR A 48 -5.28 4.78 -21.79
N ASN A 49 -6.38 4.48 -22.50
CA ASN A 49 -7.10 5.45 -23.33
C ASN A 49 -8.61 5.20 -23.36
N TYR A 50 -9.38 6.21 -23.77
CA TYR A 50 -10.84 6.14 -23.75
C TYR A 50 -11.39 5.16 -24.78
N GLU A 51 -10.72 4.94 -25.92
CA GLU A 51 -11.14 3.96 -26.92
C GLU A 51 -11.17 2.54 -26.33
N THR A 52 -10.17 2.22 -25.51
CA THR A 52 -10.10 0.95 -24.77
C THR A 52 -11.23 0.85 -23.75
N LEU A 53 -11.52 1.94 -23.01
CA LEU A 53 -12.62 1.96 -22.03
C LEU A 53 -13.98 1.75 -22.72
N GLU A 54 -14.24 2.45 -23.82
CA GLU A 54 -15.48 2.30 -24.59
C GLU A 54 -15.60 0.90 -25.23
N PHE A 55 -14.50 0.31 -25.68
CA PHE A 55 -14.50 -1.08 -26.13
C PHE A 55 -15.01 -2.03 -25.04
N TRP A 56 -14.49 -1.91 -23.82
CA TRP A 56 -14.91 -2.76 -22.69
C TRP A 56 -16.33 -2.45 -22.21
N LYS A 57 -16.74 -1.19 -22.22
CA LYS A 57 -18.12 -0.78 -21.97
C LYS A 57 -19.10 -1.43 -22.94
N ASN A 58 -18.76 -1.49 -24.22
CA ASN A 58 -19.59 -2.16 -25.24
C ASN A 58 -19.69 -3.68 -25.03
N LEU A 59 -18.77 -4.27 -24.25
CA LEU A 59 -18.84 -5.66 -23.79
C LEU A 59 -19.54 -5.82 -22.43
N GLY A 60 -20.11 -4.73 -21.88
CA GLY A 60 -20.92 -4.75 -20.67
C GLY A 60 -20.15 -4.52 -19.36
N LEU A 61 -18.89 -4.09 -19.41
CA LEU A 61 -18.14 -3.75 -18.19
C LEU A 61 -18.57 -2.38 -17.67
N THR A 62 -18.72 -2.28 -16.35
CA THR A 62 -19.22 -1.06 -15.68
C THR A 62 -18.11 -0.13 -15.22
N ARG A 63 -16.93 -0.70 -14.91
CA ARG A 63 -15.77 0.02 -14.39
C ARG A 63 -14.47 -0.47 -15.00
N VAL A 64 -13.52 0.43 -15.19
CA VAL A 64 -12.18 0.11 -15.67
C VAL A 64 -11.13 0.58 -14.68
N VAL A 65 -10.28 -0.34 -14.24
CA VAL A 65 -9.08 -0.01 -13.47
C VAL A 65 -7.98 0.40 -14.44
N LEU A 66 -7.58 1.66 -14.39
CA LEU A 66 -6.54 2.20 -15.27
C LEU A 66 -5.16 1.57 -15.00
N ALA A 67 -4.32 1.63 -16.01
CA ALA A 67 -2.90 1.35 -15.86
C ALA A 67 -2.23 2.45 -15.01
N ARG A 68 -1.19 2.11 -14.25
CA ARG A 68 -0.51 3.03 -13.33
C ARG A 68 0.38 4.06 -14.01
N GLU A 69 0.63 3.87 -15.30
CA GLU A 69 1.38 4.74 -16.18
C GLU A 69 0.52 5.84 -16.84
N VAL A 70 -0.80 5.87 -16.58
CA VAL A 70 -1.68 6.95 -17.06
C VAL A 70 -1.44 8.22 -16.25
N SER A 71 -1.11 9.31 -16.95
CA SER A 71 -0.90 10.63 -16.37
C SER A 71 -2.22 11.33 -16.03
N MET A 72 -2.16 12.39 -15.23
CA MET A 72 -3.31 13.23 -14.88
C MET A 72 -3.91 13.90 -16.13
N ALA A 73 -3.07 14.32 -17.07
CA ALA A 73 -3.53 14.90 -18.33
C ALA A 73 -4.28 13.88 -19.21
N GLU A 74 -3.78 12.64 -19.28
CA GLU A 74 -4.46 11.55 -19.98
C GLU A 74 -5.76 11.15 -19.27
N LEU A 75 -5.77 11.10 -17.94
CA LEU A 75 -6.97 10.85 -17.14
C LEU A 75 -8.07 11.90 -17.43
N ALA A 76 -7.72 13.18 -17.47
CA ALA A 76 -8.61 14.28 -17.82
C ALA A 76 -9.18 14.14 -19.25
N GLU A 77 -8.36 13.72 -20.21
CA GLU A 77 -8.79 13.44 -21.58
C GLU A 77 -9.74 12.24 -21.65
N ILE A 78 -9.41 11.16 -20.94
CA ILE A 78 -10.23 9.96 -20.86
C ILE A 78 -11.62 10.32 -20.32
N ARG A 79 -11.68 11.00 -19.16
CA ARG A 79 -12.94 11.37 -18.51
C ARG A 79 -13.83 12.22 -19.42
N ARG A 80 -13.25 13.13 -20.22
CA ARG A 80 -14.01 13.98 -21.16
C ARG A 80 -14.69 13.21 -22.29
N ARG A 81 -14.25 11.98 -22.59
CA ARG A 81 -14.71 11.20 -23.75
C ARG A 81 -15.49 9.94 -23.42
N THR A 82 -15.56 9.56 -22.14
CA THR A 82 -16.29 8.37 -21.68
C THR A 82 -17.10 8.70 -20.44
N ASN A 83 -18.12 7.89 -20.15
CA ASN A 83 -18.85 7.88 -18.88
C ASN A 83 -18.67 6.56 -18.10
N VAL A 84 -17.74 5.69 -18.52
CA VAL A 84 -17.37 4.48 -17.75
C VAL A 84 -16.82 4.88 -16.39
N GLU A 85 -17.10 4.09 -15.35
CA GLU A 85 -16.49 4.33 -14.04
C GLU A 85 -14.98 4.09 -14.09
N ILE A 86 -14.20 5.04 -13.56
CA ILE A 86 -12.76 4.99 -13.54
C ILE A 86 -12.27 4.60 -12.14
N GLU A 87 -11.51 3.51 -12.05
CA GLU A 87 -10.75 3.18 -10.85
C GLU A 87 -9.26 3.46 -11.08
N ALA A 88 -8.65 4.24 -10.20
CA ALA A 88 -7.26 4.65 -10.33
C ALA A 88 -6.47 4.33 -9.06
N PHE A 89 -5.22 3.88 -9.21
CA PHE A 89 -4.36 3.63 -8.06
C PHE A 89 -3.95 4.96 -7.42
N VAL A 90 -4.10 5.07 -6.11
CA VAL A 90 -3.69 6.25 -5.35
C VAL A 90 -2.55 5.99 -4.38
N HIS A 91 -2.34 4.72 -3.98
CA HIS A 91 -1.34 4.42 -2.97
C HIS A 91 -0.71 3.04 -3.09
N GLY A 92 0.61 3.00 -2.86
CA GLY A 92 1.40 1.79 -2.64
C GLY A 92 2.42 1.46 -3.74
N ALA A 93 2.91 0.23 -3.71
CA ALA A 93 4.08 -0.23 -4.47
C ALA A 93 3.99 0.01 -5.99
N MET A 94 4.87 0.83 -6.57
CA MET A 94 4.96 0.98 -8.03
C MET A 94 5.71 -0.18 -8.70
N CYS A 95 5.22 -0.58 -9.88
CA CYS A 95 5.85 -1.60 -10.70
C CYS A 95 6.86 -0.96 -11.66
N ILE A 96 7.92 -1.72 -11.99
CA ILE A 96 8.91 -1.32 -13.00
C ILE A 96 8.48 -1.66 -14.43
N SER A 97 7.50 -2.56 -14.56
CA SER A 97 6.95 -3.00 -15.83
C SER A 97 5.60 -2.34 -16.04
N TYR A 98 5.21 -2.16 -17.31
CA TYR A 98 3.85 -1.80 -17.70
C TYR A 98 2.81 -2.65 -16.97
N SER A 99 1.68 -2.03 -16.63
CA SER A 99 0.67 -2.64 -15.77
C SER A 99 0.19 -3.97 -16.37
N GLY A 100 0.37 -5.08 -15.64
CA GLY A 100 0.01 -6.43 -16.11
C GLY A 100 1.01 -7.13 -17.01
N ARG A 101 2.22 -6.59 -17.21
CA ARG A 101 3.23 -7.12 -18.15
C ARG A 101 4.56 -7.49 -17.49
N CYS A 102 4.54 -7.86 -16.21
CA CYS A 102 5.76 -8.27 -15.51
C CYS A 102 6.12 -9.74 -15.80
N THR A 103 7.27 -9.97 -16.45
CA THR A 103 7.85 -11.32 -16.66
C THR A 103 8.98 -11.64 -15.69
N LEU A 104 9.54 -10.61 -15.03
CA LEU A 104 10.72 -10.71 -14.18
C LEU A 104 10.53 -11.70 -13.02
N SER A 105 9.42 -11.61 -12.28
CA SER A 105 9.13 -12.50 -11.15
C SER A 105 9.05 -13.97 -11.57
N ASN A 106 8.45 -14.23 -12.74
CA ASN A 106 8.31 -15.57 -13.28
C ASN A 106 9.69 -16.14 -13.65
N HIS A 107 10.52 -15.34 -14.32
CA HIS A 107 11.88 -15.74 -14.70
C HIS A 107 12.78 -15.98 -13.50
N MET A 108 12.77 -15.06 -12.52
CA MET A 108 13.71 -15.07 -11.40
C MET A 108 13.34 -16.05 -10.28
N SER A 109 12.05 -16.36 -10.12
CA SER A 109 11.57 -17.10 -8.95
C SER A 109 10.49 -18.14 -9.24
N MET A 110 10.14 -18.37 -10.52
CA MET A 110 9.04 -19.24 -10.93
C MET A 110 7.69 -18.88 -10.27
N ARG A 111 7.53 -17.62 -9.85
CA ARG A 111 6.28 -17.10 -9.31
C ARG A 111 5.70 -16.06 -10.25
N ASP A 112 4.54 -16.37 -10.81
CA ASP A 112 3.89 -15.53 -11.82
C ASP A 112 3.23 -14.29 -11.19
N ALA A 113 3.84 -13.12 -11.42
CA ALA A 113 3.32 -11.84 -10.96
C ALA A 113 1.93 -11.50 -11.53
N ASN A 114 1.64 -11.93 -12.77
CA ASN A 114 0.36 -11.68 -13.44
C ASN A 114 -0.74 -12.63 -12.96
N ARG A 115 -0.40 -13.62 -12.13
CA ARG A 115 -1.37 -14.44 -11.36
C ARG A 115 -1.33 -14.14 -9.87
N GLY A 116 -0.72 -13.02 -9.51
CA GLY A 116 -0.64 -12.52 -8.15
C GLY A 116 0.49 -13.11 -7.29
N GLY A 117 1.39 -13.89 -7.90
CA GLY A 117 2.57 -14.45 -7.27
C GLY A 117 3.80 -13.54 -7.27
N CYS A 118 3.66 -12.22 -7.36
CA CYS A 118 4.81 -11.31 -7.42
C CYS A 118 5.78 -11.56 -6.24
N SER A 119 7.02 -11.92 -6.55
CA SER A 119 8.11 -12.11 -5.56
C SER A 119 8.88 -10.82 -5.28
N GLN A 120 8.48 -9.72 -5.91
CA GLN A 120 9.15 -8.42 -5.83
C GLN A 120 10.62 -8.50 -6.24
N SER A 121 10.93 -9.31 -7.25
CA SER A 121 12.31 -9.49 -7.75
C SER A 121 12.95 -8.18 -8.21
N CYS A 122 12.19 -7.22 -8.74
CA CYS A 122 12.70 -5.89 -9.06
C CYS A 122 13.33 -5.15 -7.87
N ARG A 123 13.09 -5.63 -6.63
CA ARG A 123 13.59 -5.05 -5.39
C ARG A 123 14.79 -5.79 -4.81
N TRP A 124 15.23 -6.86 -5.47
CA TRP A 124 16.45 -7.53 -5.10
C TRP A 124 17.64 -6.63 -5.40
N LYS A 125 18.78 -7.00 -4.83
CA LYS A 125 20.06 -6.38 -5.13
C LYS A 125 20.73 -7.15 -6.25
N TYR A 126 21.26 -6.40 -7.22
CA TYR A 126 21.78 -6.94 -8.47
C TYR A 126 23.18 -6.43 -8.71
N ASP A 127 24.05 -7.34 -9.14
CA ASP A 127 25.30 -6.99 -9.80
C ASP A 127 25.01 -6.49 -11.22
N LEU A 128 25.69 -5.40 -11.61
CA LEU A 128 25.61 -4.86 -12.95
C LEU A 128 26.80 -5.35 -13.77
N TYR A 129 26.52 -5.81 -14.99
CA TYR A 129 27.55 -6.24 -15.94
C TYR A 129 27.35 -5.54 -17.26
N ASP A 130 28.43 -4.96 -17.80
CA ASP A 130 28.51 -4.62 -19.21
C ASP A 130 28.74 -5.90 -20.02
N MET A 131 27.93 -6.06 -21.07
CA MET A 131 27.84 -7.25 -21.92
C MET A 131 28.01 -6.86 -23.39
N PRO A 132 29.17 -6.32 -23.81
CA PRO A 132 29.35 -5.82 -25.17
C PRO A 132 29.27 -6.93 -26.22
N PHE A 133 29.64 -8.16 -25.86
CA PHE A 133 29.52 -9.35 -26.72
C PHE A 133 29.22 -10.62 -25.93
N GLY A 134 28.20 -11.37 -26.35
CA GLY A 134 27.97 -12.77 -25.96
C GLY A 134 27.91 -13.02 -24.44
N GLN A 135 28.86 -13.81 -23.93
CA GLN A 135 28.98 -14.22 -22.52
C GLN A 135 30.03 -13.39 -21.73
N GLU A 136 30.68 -12.40 -22.35
CA GLU A 136 31.66 -11.56 -21.67
C GLU A 136 30.97 -10.70 -20.61
N ARG A 137 31.35 -10.86 -19.34
CA ARG A 137 30.81 -10.10 -18.20
C ARG A 137 31.88 -9.17 -17.66
N ARG A 138 31.69 -7.86 -17.84
CA ARG A 138 32.51 -6.85 -17.16
C ARG A 138 31.71 -6.26 -16.02
N SER A 139 32.12 -6.53 -14.78
CA SER A 139 31.44 -5.95 -13.62
C SER A 139 31.51 -4.43 -13.69
N LEU A 140 30.36 -3.79 -13.57
CA LEU A 140 30.24 -2.35 -13.45
C LEU A 140 30.18 -2.01 -11.97
N GLN A 141 31.14 -1.20 -11.51
CA GLN A 141 31.06 -0.53 -10.22
C GLN A 141 30.56 0.89 -10.47
N GLY A 142 29.39 1.20 -9.93
CA GLY A 142 28.86 2.57 -9.94
C GLY A 142 29.65 3.47 -8.97
N GLU A 143 29.52 4.78 -9.14
CA GLU A 143 30.06 5.76 -8.20
C GLU A 143 29.36 5.70 -6.82
N ILE A 144 28.15 5.12 -6.79
CA ILE A 144 27.36 4.93 -5.57
C ILE A 144 27.69 3.55 -4.95
N PRO A 145 28.10 3.50 -3.67
CA PRO A 145 28.49 2.24 -3.02
C PRO A 145 27.36 1.21 -2.84
N GLU A 146 26.10 1.63 -2.95
CA GLU A 146 24.95 0.74 -2.75
C GLU A 146 24.68 -0.14 -3.97
N GLU A 147 24.41 -1.42 -3.72
CA GLU A 147 24.02 -2.38 -4.76
C GLU A 147 22.75 -1.94 -5.49
N PHE A 148 22.78 -2.10 -6.82
CA PHE A 148 21.70 -1.68 -7.71
C PHE A 148 20.38 -2.41 -7.40
N SER A 149 19.29 -1.67 -7.48
CA SER A 149 17.93 -2.20 -7.44
C SER A 149 17.06 -1.44 -8.44
N MET A 150 16.14 -2.15 -9.08
CA MET A 150 15.20 -1.54 -10.03
C MET A 150 13.98 -0.92 -9.32
N SER A 151 13.87 -1.04 -7.99
CA SER A 151 12.64 -0.68 -7.28
C SER A 151 12.36 0.82 -7.34
N ALA A 152 11.12 1.17 -7.63
CA ALA A 152 10.59 2.51 -7.39
C ALA A 152 10.24 2.72 -5.91
N VAL A 153 10.10 3.98 -5.52
CA VAL A 153 9.41 4.42 -4.30
C VAL A 153 7.91 4.03 -4.36
N ASP A 154 7.20 4.13 -3.24
CA ASP A 154 5.75 3.86 -3.26
C ASP A 154 5.00 5.09 -3.82
N MET A 155 3.86 4.87 -4.46
CA MET A 155 2.98 5.96 -4.89
C MET A 155 2.12 6.47 -3.74
N SER A 156 1.85 7.76 -3.69
CA SER A 156 0.83 8.38 -2.82
C SER A 156 0.23 9.61 -3.47
N MET A 157 -1.10 9.68 -3.49
CA MET A 157 -1.90 10.82 -3.97
C MET A 157 -2.69 11.49 -2.83
N ILE A 158 -2.28 11.29 -1.57
CA ILE A 158 -3.00 11.81 -0.40
C ILE A 158 -3.10 13.35 -0.42
N ASP A 159 -2.07 14.02 -0.92
CA ASP A 159 -2.01 15.48 -1.10
C ASP A 159 -2.86 15.98 -2.27
N HIS A 160 -3.29 15.06 -3.15
CA HIS A 160 -3.80 15.34 -4.48
C HIS A 160 -5.19 14.74 -4.72
N ILE A 161 -5.95 14.49 -3.64
CA ILE A 161 -7.34 14.02 -3.72
C ILE A 161 -8.25 14.93 -4.53
N PRO A 162 -8.15 16.28 -4.44
CA PRO A 162 -8.90 17.16 -5.32
C PRO A 162 -8.72 16.79 -6.80
N ASP A 163 -7.48 16.63 -7.27
CA ASP A 163 -7.20 16.32 -8.67
C ASP A 163 -7.79 14.96 -9.08
N MET A 164 -7.75 13.96 -8.19
CA MET A 164 -8.35 12.65 -8.49
C MET A 164 -9.87 12.77 -8.69
N ILE A 165 -10.55 13.50 -7.81
CA ILE A 165 -12.00 13.66 -7.84
C ILE A 165 -12.43 14.52 -9.03
N GLU A 166 -11.79 15.67 -9.23
CA GLU A 166 -12.14 16.62 -10.30
C GLU A 166 -11.84 16.07 -11.70
N ASN A 167 -10.86 15.17 -11.84
CA ASN A 167 -10.63 14.43 -13.09
C ASN A 167 -11.51 13.18 -13.24
N GLY A 168 -12.48 13.00 -12.34
CA GLY A 168 -13.57 12.04 -12.46
C GLY A 168 -13.18 10.59 -12.20
N VAL A 169 -12.28 10.36 -11.24
CA VAL A 169 -12.03 9.04 -10.66
C VAL A 169 -13.16 8.67 -9.71
N ASP A 170 -13.86 7.58 -10.02
CA ASP A 170 -15.01 7.09 -9.26
C ASP A 170 -14.60 6.15 -8.10
N SER A 171 -13.42 5.52 -8.21
CA SER A 171 -12.93 4.56 -7.22
C SER A 171 -11.42 4.70 -6.99
N LEU A 172 -11.02 4.88 -5.74
CA LEU A 172 -9.61 4.96 -5.35
C LEU A 172 -9.06 3.57 -5.00
N LYS A 173 -7.97 3.18 -5.64
CA LYS A 173 -7.36 1.87 -5.47
C LYS A 173 -6.08 1.93 -4.64
N ILE A 174 -6.07 1.18 -3.54
CA ILE A 174 -4.94 1.07 -2.61
C ILE A 174 -4.34 -0.34 -2.71
N GLU A 175 -3.00 -0.43 -2.77
CA GLU A 175 -2.30 -1.72 -2.73
C GLU A 175 -2.25 -2.32 -1.32
N GLY A 176 -3.18 -3.23 -1.01
CA GLY A 176 -3.26 -3.90 0.28
C GLY A 176 -2.64 -5.30 0.33
N ARG A 177 -2.17 -5.88 -0.79
CA ARG A 177 -1.73 -7.27 -0.81
C ARG A 177 -0.44 -7.46 -0.01
N MET A 178 -0.45 -8.47 0.86
CA MET A 178 0.69 -8.77 1.75
C MET A 178 1.12 -7.60 2.64
N LYS A 179 0.20 -6.65 2.89
CA LYS A 179 0.39 -5.55 3.83
C LYS A 179 -0.17 -5.94 5.21
N SER A 180 0.36 -5.32 6.26
CA SER A 180 -0.13 -5.53 7.63
C SER A 180 -1.51 -4.91 7.80
N ILE A 181 -2.26 -5.35 8.82
CA ILE A 181 -3.52 -4.70 9.21
C ILE A 181 -3.33 -3.21 9.45
N HIS A 182 -2.26 -2.84 10.17
CA HIS A 182 -1.84 -1.46 10.40
C HIS A 182 -1.71 -0.64 9.11
N TYR A 183 -1.10 -1.21 8.06
CA TYR A 183 -0.98 -0.53 6.78
C TYR A 183 -2.33 -0.27 6.14
N VAL A 184 -3.14 -1.33 6.01
CA VAL A 184 -4.42 -1.23 5.31
C VAL A 184 -5.37 -0.29 6.06
N SER A 185 -5.43 -0.36 7.38
CA SER A 185 -6.29 0.50 8.20
C SER A 185 -5.89 1.97 8.14
N THR A 186 -4.59 2.27 8.29
CA THR A 186 -4.13 3.68 8.33
C THR A 186 -4.29 4.33 6.97
N VAL A 187 -3.82 3.66 5.89
CA VAL A 187 -3.96 4.18 4.53
C VAL A 187 -5.43 4.39 4.18
N THR A 188 -6.29 3.39 4.40
CA THR A 188 -7.71 3.51 4.05
C THR A 188 -8.42 4.60 4.85
N ASN A 189 -8.13 4.75 6.15
CA ASN A 189 -8.72 5.81 6.97
C ASN A 189 -8.32 7.20 6.49
N CYS A 190 -7.04 7.42 6.13
CA CYS A 190 -6.59 8.71 5.62
C CYS A 190 -7.23 9.05 4.27
N TYR A 191 -7.27 8.11 3.32
CA TYR A 191 -7.94 8.36 2.05
C TYR A 191 -9.45 8.60 2.22
N LYS A 192 -10.12 7.89 3.13
CA LYS A 192 -11.54 8.13 3.42
C LYS A 192 -11.76 9.52 4.00
N ALA A 193 -10.94 9.92 4.96
CA ALA A 193 -11.02 11.25 5.58
C ALA A 193 -10.74 12.38 4.58
N ALA A 194 -9.75 12.17 3.70
CA ALA A 194 -9.42 13.13 2.65
C ALA A 194 -10.59 13.32 1.68
N VAL A 195 -11.20 12.22 1.22
CA VAL A 195 -12.38 12.25 0.34
C VAL A 195 -13.55 12.92 1.06
N ASP A 196 -13.86 12.52 2.29
CA ASP A 196 -14.98 13.11 3.05
C ASP A 196 -14.80 14.61 3.27
N ALA A 197 -13.59 15.05 3.64
CA ALA A 197 -13.28 16.45 3.86
C ALA A 197 -13.40 17.25 2.57
N TYR A 198 -12.88 16.73 1.44
CA TYR A 198 -12.97 17.42 0.16
C TYR A 198 -14.40 17.50 -0.38
N LEU A 199 -15.17 16.42 -0.26
CA LEU A 199 -16.59 16.42 -0.65
C LEU A 199 -17.42 17.36 0.21
N GLU A 200 -16.99 17.68 1.42
CA GLU A 200 -17.60 18.74 2.22
C GLU A 200 -17.18 20.14 1.75
N SER A 201 -15.88 20.38 1.58
CA SER A 201 -15.34 21.60 0.95
C SER A 201 -13.83 21.51 0.71
N PRO A 202 -13.27 22.21 -0.30
CA PRO A 202 -11.83 22.33 -0.48
C PRO A 202 -11.10 22.84 0.77
N GLU A 203 -11.70 23.77 1.51
CA GLU A 203 -11.12 24.36 2.72
C GLU A 203 -10.96 23.32 3.85
N LYS A 204 -11.93 22.40 3.99
CA LYS A 204 -11.86 21.34 4.99
C LYS A 204 -10.78 20.31 4.68
N PHE A 205 -10.60 19.97 3.40
CA PHE A 205 -9.48 19.12 2.99
C PHE A 205 -8.15 19.80 3.31
N GLU A 206 -7.99 21.07 2.93
CA GLU A 206 -6.75 21.81 3.18
C GLU A 206 -6.43 21.91 4.68
N ALA A 207 -7.44 22.08 5.53
CA ALA A 207 -7.28 22.16 6.98
C ALA A 207 -6.72 20.88 7.62
N ILE A 208 -6.95 19.70 7.04
CA ILE A 208 -6.47 18.41 7.58
C ILE A 208 -5.35 17.78 6.74
N LYS A 209 -5.00 18.36 5.60
CA LYS A 209 -4.08 17.76 4.62
C LYS A 209 -2.74 17.37 5.25
N GLN A 210 -2.13 18.27 6.03
CA GLN A 210 -0.85 17.99 6.66
C GLN A 210 -0.95 16.85 7.69
N ASP A 211 -2.02 16.80 8.49
CA ASP A 211 -2.24 15.73 9.46
C ASP A 211 -2.35 14.36 8.76
N LEU A 212 -3.02 14.32 7.60
CA LEU A 212 -3.12 13.11 6.79
C LEU A 212 -1.76 12.67 6.23
N VAL A 213 -0.94 13.62 5.76
CA VAL A 213 0.42 13.34 5.27
C VAL A 213 1.29 12.79 6.39
N ASP A 214 1.25 13.42 7.56
CA ASP A 214 2.02 12.98 8.73
C ASP A 214 1.59 11.58 9.16
N GLU A 215 0.28 11.31 9.18
CA GLU A 215 -0.27 10.00 9.48
C GLU A 215 0.14 8.92 8.44
N MET A 216 0.26 9.28 7.15
CA MET A 216 0.82 8.39 6.13
C MET A 216 2.29 8.05 6.40
N TRP A 217 3.08 8.99 6.90
CA TRP A 217 4.48 8.75 7.23
C TRP A 217 4.69 7.83 8.43
N LYS A 218 3.67 7.66 9.29
CA LYS A 218 3.70 6.68 10.38
C LYS A 218 3.55 5.23 9.88
N VAL A 219 3.19 5.03 8.62
CA VAL A 219 2.98 3.71 8.02
C VAL A 219 3.75 3.47 6.72
N ALA A 220 4.31 4.53 6.15
CA ALA A 220 5.17 4.49 4.98
C ALA A 220 6.29 3.46 5.20
N GLN A 221 6.57 2.64 4.19
CA GLN A 221 7.67 1.67 4.23
C GLN A 221 8.92 2.20 3.51
N ARG A 222 8.71 3.23 2.67
CA ARG A 222 9.62 3.83 1.70
C ARG A 222 9.25 5.30 1.57
N GLU A 223 10.04 6.01 0.78
CA GLU A 223 9.60 7.28 0.22
C GLU A 223 8.33 7.13 -0.61
N LEU A 224 7.69 8.29 -0.80
CA LEU A 224 6.44 8.43 -1.52
C LEU A 224 6.67 9.39 -2.70
N ALA A 225 6.02 9.10 -3.83
CA ALA A 225 5.94 9.99 -4.99
C ALA A 225 4.57 9.88 -5.67
N THR A 226 4.30 10.74 -6.64
CA THR A 226 3.04 10.74 -7.40
C THR A 226 3.07 9.78 -8.59
N GLY A 227 4.19 9.09 -8.84
CA GLY A 227 4.30 8.17 -9.96
C GLY A 227 4.19 8.91 -11.29
N PHE A 228 3.38 8.40 -12.22
CA PHE A 228 3.23 8.96 -13.57
C PHE A 228 2.22 10.11 -13.66
N TYR A 229 1.53 10.47 -12.56
CA TYR A 229 0.42 11.41 -12.64
C TYR A 229 0.84 12.80 -13.15
N TYR A 230 1.98 13.34 -12.71
CA TYR A 230 2.40 14.70 -13.08
C TYR A 230 3.61 14.75 -14.01
N HIS A 231 4.44 13.70 -14.02
CA HIS A 231 5.64 13.60 -14.87
C HIS A 231 6.07 12.15 -15.01
N THR A 232 6.97 11.88 -15.96
CA THR A 232 7.64 10.57 -16.04
C THR A 232 8.62 10.42 -14.89
N PRO A 233 8.54 9.36 -14.06
CA PRO A 233 9.43 9.18 -12.92
C PRO A 233 10.92 9.21 -13.28
N THR A 234 11.70 9.85 -12.42
CA THR A 234 13.16 10.02 -12.59
C THR A 234 13.96 9.08 -11.70
N GLU A 235 15.29 9.13 -11.75
CA GLU A 235 16.18 8.45 -10.80
C GLU A 235 15.89 8.83 -9.34
N ASN A 236 15.36 10.03 -9.10
CA ASN A 236 14.92 10.48 -7.78
C ASN A 236 13.62 9.81 -7.32
N GLU A 237 13.00 8.95 -8.10
CA GLU A 237 11.82 8.19 -7.67
C GLU A 237 12.10 6.68 -7.64
N GLN A 238 13.39 6.34 -7.68
CA GLN A 238 13.92 5.00 -7.47
C GLN A 238 14.48 4.86 -6.06
N LEU A 239 14.43 3.65 -5.51
CA LEU A 239 15.08 3.29 -4.25
C LEU A 239 16.55 2.98 -4.51
N PHE A 240 17.28 4.00 -4.93
CA PHE A 240 18.70 3.94 -5.23
C PHE A 240 19.46 4.97 -4.39
N GLY A 241 20.44 4.51 -3.62
CA GLY A 241 21.16 5.34 -2.67
C GLY A 241 20.47 5.43 -1.30
N ALA A 242 21.09 6.24 -0.45
CA ALA A 242 20.67 6.46 0.92
C ALA A 242 19.21 6.92 1.03
N ARG A 243 18.48 6.37 2.01
CA ARG A 243 17.10 6.78 2.25
C ARG A 243 17.02 8.26 2.60
N ARG A 244 16.13 8.97 1.93
CA ARG A 244 15.81 10.39 2.11
C ARG A 244 14.85 10.62 3.27
N LYS A 245 14.00 9.64 3.59
CA LYS A 245 13.15 9.67 4.78
C LYS A 245 12.98 8.27 5.39
N ILE A 246 13.14 8.18 6.71
CA ILE A 246 13.03 6.92 7.47
C ILE A 246 11.66 6.89 8.17
N PRO A 247 10.89 5.80 8.03
CA PRO A 247 9.67 5.61 8.81
C PRO A 247 9.96 5.57 10.31
N GLU A 248 9.33 6.47 11.05
CA GLU A 248 9.56 6.64 12.49
C GLU A 248 8.78 5.66 13.36
N TYR A 249 7.78 4.96 12.81
CA TYR A 249 6.89 4.13 13.61
C TYR A 249 7.00 2.65 13.26
N LYS A 250 6.75 1.82 14.26
CA LYS A 250 6.68 0.37 14.13
C LYS A 250 5.37 -0.12 14.73
N PHE A 251 4.58 -0.85 13.95
CA PHE A 251 3.40 -1.54 14.48
C PHE A 251 3.82 -2.61 15.49
N VAL A 252 3.39 -2.50 16.74
CA VAL A 252 3.83 -3.39 17.82
C VAL A 252 2.73 -4.29 18.38
N ALA A 253 1.47 -3.85 18.40
CA ALA A 253 0.38 -4.67 18.91
C ALA A 253 -1.01 -4.24 18.43
N GLU A 254 -2.00 -5.08 18.71
CA GLU A 254 -3.43 -4.87 18.51
C GLU A 254 -4.14 -5.08 19.86
N VAL A 255 -5.06 -4.21 20.24
CA VAL A 255 -5.90 -4.36 21.44
C VAL A 255 -6.93 -5.45 21.20
N VAL A 256 -6.99 -6.41 22.12
CA VAL A 256 -7.94 -7.53 22.10
C VAL A 256 -9.08 -7.30 23.09
N ALA A 257 -8.78 -6.74 24.26
CA ALA A 257 -9.75 -6.45 25.31
C ALA A 257 -9.28 -5.31 26.20
N TYR A 258 -10.22 -4.71 26.94
CA TYR A 258 -9.95 -3.66 27.93
C TYR A 258 -10.81 -3.87 29.17
N ASP A 259 -10.19 -3.83 30.34
CA ASP A 259 -10.87 -3.82 31.63
C ASP A 259 -10.83 -2.39 32.22
N ALA A 260 -11.99 -1.77 32.31
CA ALA A 260 -12.14 -0.40 32.81
C ALA A 260 -11.93 -0.29 34.34
N ALA A 261 -12.17 -1.36 35.10
CA ALA A 261 -12.02 -1.32 36.55
C ALA A 261 -10.55 -1.25 36.98
N THR A 262 -9.68 -1.88 36.19
CA THR A 262 -8.22 -1.96 36.45
C THR A 262 -7.40 -1.13 35.46
N GLN A 263 -8.05 -0.46 34.50
CA GLN A 263 -7.41 0.24 33.38
C GLN A 263 -6.40 -0.63 32.60
N THR A 264 -6.67 -1.92 32.51
CA THR A 264 -5.77 -2.90 31.89
C THR A 264 -6.21 -3.22 30.46
N ALA A 265 -5.32 -3.05 29.49
CA ALA A 265 -5.53 -3.50 28.12
C ALA A 265 -4.86 -4.86 27.90
N THR A 266 -5.60 -5.82 27.33
CA THR A 266 -5.03 -7.03 26.75
C THR A 266 -4.66 -6.75 25.31
N ILE A 267 -3.38 -6.93 24.96
CA ILE A 267 -2.85 -6.67 23.62
C ILE A 267 -2.28 -7.95 23.00
N ARG A 268 -2.47 -8.13 21.70
CA ARG A 268 -1.81 -9.16 20.90
C ARG A 268 -0.56 -8.59 20.27
N GLN A 269 0.59 -9.10 20.69
CA GLN A 269 1.89 -8.67 20.20
C GLN A 269 2.05 -8.98 18.70
N ARG A 270 2.69 -8.07 17.98
CA ARG A 270 3.09 -8.23 16.56
C ARG A 270 4.58 -8.07 16.37
N ASN A 271 5.22 -7.20 17.15
CA ASN A 271 6.66 -6.98 17.18
C ASN A 271 7.12 -6.81 18.61
N VAL A 272 8.45 -6.91 18.84
CA VAL A 272 9.08 -6.68 20.15
C VAL A 272 8.54 -5.41 20.82
N ILE A 273 8.18 -5.53 22.10
CA ILE A 273 7.74 -4.46 23.00
C ILE A 273 8.61 -4.54 24.25
N ASN A 274 9.04 -3.39 24.76
CA ASN A 274 9.70 -3.28 26.05
C ASN A 274 8.84 -2.45 27.02
N GLU A 275 8.98 -2.72 28.32
CA GLU A 275 8.50 -1.81 29.36
C GLU A 275 9.15 -0.43 29.15
N GLY A 276 8.36 0.64 29.20
CA GLY A 276 8.82 2.00 28.97
C GLY A 276 8.92 2.44 27.51
N ASP A 277 8.58 1.60 26.52
CA ASP A 277 8.49 2.06 25.13
C ASP A 277 7.43 3.18 25.00
N GLN A 278 7.76 4.28 24.31
CA GLN A 278 6.76 5.27 23.90
C GLN A 278 5.91 4.72 22.76
N VAL A 279 4.60 4.70 22.95
CA VAL A 279 3.63 4.16 22.01
C VAL A 279 2.48 5.13 21.74
N GLU A 280 1.93 5.04 20.54
CA GLU A 280 0.67 5.65 20.16
C GLU A 280 -0.37 4.55 19.97
N PHE A 281 -1.49 4.67 20.68
CA PHE A 281 -2.71 3.93 20.39
C PHE A 281 -3.49 4.67 19.33
N TYR A 282 -4.05 3.95 18.36
CA TYR A 282 -4.92 4.56 17.36
C TYR A 282 -6.02 3.61 16.88
N GLY A 283 -7.15 4.16 16.47
CA GLY A 283 -8.32 3.40 16.06
C GLY A 283 -9.26 4.16 15.12
N PRO A 284 -10.43 3.57 14.79
CA PRO A 284 -11.43 4.21 13.94
C PRO A 284 -11.81 5.62 14.42
N GLY A 285 -12.05 6.52 13.47
CA GLY A 285 -12.42 7.92 13.75
C GLY A 285 -11.26 8.81 14.21
N PHE A 286 -10.01 8.46 13.85
CA PHE A 286 -8.80 9.17 14.30
C PHE A 286 -8.67 9.29 15.82
N ARG A 287 -9.28 8.36 16.57
CA ARG A 287 -8.99 8.24 18.01
C ARG A 287 -7.53 7.85 18.14
N HIS A 288 -6.76 8.67 18.82
CA HIS A 288 -5.37 8.37 19.12
C HIS A 288 -4.92 9.06 20.40
N PHE A 289 -3.99 8.43 21.10
CA PHE A 289 -3.29 9.04 22.23
C PHE A 289 -1.92 8.39 22.39
N GLU A 290 -0.98 9.16 22.93
CA GLU A 290 0.36 8.68 23.25
C GLU A 290 0.48 8.32 24.74
N THR A 291 1.27 7.29 25.03
CA THR A 291 1.60 6.87 26.39
C THR A 291 2.92 6.08 26.39
N PHE A 292 3.40 5.74 27.57
CA PHE A 292 4.45 4.74 27.75
C PHE A 292 3.83 3.38 28.09
N ILE A 293 4.46 2.30 27.64
CA ILE A 293 4.12 0.93 28.07
C ILE A 293 4.48 0.79 29.55
N THR A 294 3.49 0.45 30.38
CA THR A 294 3.67 0.25 31.83
C THR A 294 2.97 -1.01 32.30
N ASP A 295 3.56 -1.67 33.30
CA ASP A 295 3.08 -2.93 33.87
C ASP A 295 2.90 -4.03 32.81
N LEU A 296 3.89 -4.17 31.92
CA LEU A 296 3.93 -5.21 30.91
C LEU A 296 4.01 -6.59 31.57
N ARG A 297 2.99 -7.40 31.31
CA ARG A 297 2.90 -8.77 31.82
C ARG A 297 2.64 -9.77 30.70
N ASP A 298 3.17 -10.97 30.88
CA ASP A 298 2.91 -12.10 30.00
C ASP A 298 1.52 -12.74 30.24
N ALA A 299 1.22 -13.80 29.49
CA ALA A 299 -0.05 -14.51 29.58
C ALA A 299 -0.29 -15.19 30.95
N ASP A 300 0.75 -15.41 31.74
CA ASP A 300 0.67 -15.97 33.09
C ASP A 300 0.55 -14.87 34.17
N GLY A 301 0.52 -13.59 33.75
CA GLY A 301 0.44 -12.43 34.64
C GLY A 301 1.77 -12.03 35.28
N GLN A 302 2.89 -12.64 34.86
CA GLN A 302 4.22 -12.31 35.37
C GLN A 302 4.70 -11.03 34.70
N LYS A 303 5.26 -10.11 35.50
CA LYS A 303 5.85 -8.87 34.97
C LYS A 303 7.12 -9.19 34.17
N ILE A 304 7.23 -8.60 32.98
CA ILE A 304 8.37 -8.77 32.07
C ILE A 304 8.86 -7.41 31.57
N ASP A 305 10.16 -7.29 31.32
CA ASP A 305 10.73 -6.04 30.77
C ASP A 305 10.72 -6.02 29.24
N ARG A 306 10.61 -7.20 28.61
CA ARG A 306 10.69 -7.37 27.17
C ARG A 306 9.84 -8.55 26.71
N ALA A 307 8.92 -8.30 25.79
CA ALA A 307 8.19 -9.31 25.07
C ALA A 307 8.82 -9.49 23.67
N PRO A 308 9.43 -10.63 23.31
CA PRO A 308 10.07 -10.81 22.01
C PRO A 308 9.29 -11.71 21.04
N LYS A 309 8.20 -12.34 21.46
CA LYS A 309 7.53 -13.43 20.72
C LYS A 309 6.23 -12.92 20.07
N PRO A 310 6.18 -12.80 18.74
CA PRO A 310 4.97 -12.38 18.06
C PRO A 310 3.76 -13.26 18.40
N MET A 311 2.58 -12.66 18.39
CA MET A 311 1.27 -13.28 18.65
C MET A 311 0.94 -13.61 20.11
N GLU A 312 1.85 -13.37 21.07
CA GLU A 312 1.53 -13.52 22.48
C GLU A 312 0.48 -12.49 22.93
N LEU A 313 -0.37 -12.92 23.87
CA LEU A 313 -1.26 -12.02 24.59
C LEU A 313 -0.50 -11.48 25.80
N LEU A 314 -0.47 -10.17 25.92
CA LEU A 314 0.18 -9.43 27.00
C LEU A 314 -0.86 -8.52 27.64
N THR A 315 -0.64 -8.15 28.91
CA THR A 315 -1.42 -7.10 29.55
C THR A 315 -0.54 -5.91 29.88
N ILE A 316 -1.11 -4.71 29.77
CA ILE A 316 -0.47 -3.44 30.08
C ILE A 316 -1.49 -2.52 30.76
N THR A 317 -1.01 -1.62 31.61
CA THR A 317 -1.83 -0.53 32.14
C THR A 317 -1.86 0.61 31.12
N VAL A 318 -3.05 1.16 30.84
CA VAL A 318 -3.22 2.29 29.91
C VAL A 318 -3.94 3.47 30.59
N PRO A 319 -3.53 4.72 30.34
CA PRO A 319 -4.08 5.88 31.04
C PRO A 319 -5.49 6.27 30.56
N GLN A 320 -5.91 5.78 29.39
CA GLN A 320 -7.19 6.10 28.76
C GLN A 320 -7.88 4.82 28.27
N PRO A 321 -9.23 4.80 28.20
CA PRO A 321 -9.97 3.68 27.64
C PRO A 321 -9.57 3.38 26.19
N VAL A 322 -9.38 2.10 25.89
CA VAL A 322 -9.11 1.57 24.54
C VAL A 322 -10.20 0.59 24.12
N GLN A 323 -10.32 0.36 22.82
CA GLN A 323 -11.32 -0.56 22.25
C GLN A 323 -10.66 -1.76 21.58
N PRO A 324 -11.31 -2.94 21.59
CA PRO A 324 -10.88 -4.06 20.75
C PRO A 324 -10.72 -3.64 19.28
N GLY A 325 -9.59 -3.99 18.68
CA GLY A 325 -9.23 -3.58 17.32
C GLY A 325 -8.43 -2.27 17.23
N ASP A 326 -8.29 -1.51 18.33
CA ASP A 326 -7.32 -0.41 18.39
C ASP A 326 -5.91 -0.96 18.18
N MET A 327 -5.06 -0.22 17.49
CA MET A 327 -3.72 -0.62 17.13
C MET A 327 -2.70 0.20 17.91
N VAL A 328 -1.55 -0.41 18.15
CA VAL A 328 -0.45 0.17 18.92
C VAL A 328 0.78 0.24 18.03
N ARG A 329 1.36 1.42 17.92
CA ARG A 329 2.63 1.63 17.21
C ARG A 329 3.64 2.29 18.15
N ALA A 330 4.87 1.81 18.13
CA ALA A 330 5.97 2.38 18.89
C ALA A 330 6.75 3.36 18.01
N ARG A 331 7.11 4.51 18.59
CA ARG A 331 8.02 5.45 17.94
C ARG A 331 9.44 4.90 18.05
N LYS A 332 10.11 4.75 16.91
CA LYS A 332 11.54 4.49 16.85
C LYS A 332 12.25 5.81 17.13
N GLU A 333 12.47 6.12 18.40
CA GLU A 333 13.35 7.24 18.73
C GLU A 333 14.72 7.04 18.07
N GLY A 334 15.21 8.12 17.43
CA GLY A 334 16.62 8.32 17.14
C GLY A 334 17.16 7.76 15.84
N LEU A 335 16.39 7.18 14.91
CA LEU A 335 17.00 6.70 13.66
C LEU A 335 17.32 7.84 12.69
N PHE A 336 18.61 8.15 12.50
CA PHE A 336 19.09 9.08 11.48
C PHE A 336 20.16 8.43 10.59
N ASN A 337 20.24 8.89 9.34
CA ASN A 337 21.29 8.47 8.42
C ASN A 337 22.51 9.35 8.62
N LEU A 338 23.64 8.73 8.94
CA LEU A 338 24.96 9.34 8.81
C LEU A 338 25.43 9.12 7.38
N TYR A 339 25.57 10.21 6.62
CA TYR A 339 26.11 10.20 5.27
C TYR A 339 27.63 10.33 5.34
N LYS A 340 28.34 9.42 4.67
CA LYS A 340 29.80 9.49 4.53
C LYS A 340 30.16 10.27 3.27
N GLU A 341 31.39 10.78 3.20
CA GLU A 341 31.92 11.50 2.03
C GLU A 341 31.93 10.65 0.75
N ASP A 342 31.96 9.32 0.89
CA ASP A 342 31.90 8.36 -0.22
C ASP A 342 30.46 8.11 -0.75
N GLY A 343 29.47 8.84 -0.26
CA GLY A 343 28.07 8.70 -0.65
C GLY A 343 27.34 7.52 -0.01
N SER A 344 28.02 6.67 0.77
CA SER A 344 27.35 5.63 1.57
C SER A 344 26.64 6.24 2.78
N SER A 345 25.61 5.55 3.27
CA SER A 345 24.94 5.93 4.52
C SER A 345 24.89 4.79 5.52
N VAL A 346 24.90 5.14 6.81
CA VAL A 346 24.63 4.21 7.91
C VAL A 346 23.48 4.75 8.73
N THR A 347 22.39 3.99 8.84
CA THR A 347 21.31 4.31 9.77
C THR A 347 21.77 3.97 11.20
N VAL A 348 21.90 4.99 12.04
CA VAL A 348 22.26 4.85 13.46
C VAL A 348 21.08 5.27 14.34
N ARG A 349 21.07 4.78 15.58
CA ARG A 349 20.12 5.23 16.62
C ARG A 349 20.80 6.32 17.45
N ALA A 350 20.10 7.42 17.68
CA ALA A 350 20.48 8.53 18.56
C ALA A 350 20.73 8.04 19.99
#